data_AF-T1DBE7-F1
#
_entry.id   AF-T1DBE7-F1
#
_cell.length_a   1.000
_cell.length_b   1.000
_cell.length_c   1.000
_cell.angle_alpha   90.00
_cell.angle_beta   90.00
_cell.angle_gamma   90.00
#
_symmetry.space_group_name_H-M   'P 1'
#
loop_
_entity.id
_entity.type
_entity.pdbx_description
1 polymer ?
#
loop_
_entity_poly.entity_id
_entity_poly.type
_entity_poly.pdbx_seq_one_letter_code
_entity_poly.pdbx_strand_id
1 'polypeptide(L)'
;MPLGEFVTLQRGHDLPDEQRRPGSVPILGSFGITGWHDEAKALGPGVTVGRSGASFGVVSYSSRDYWPLNTALYVIDFHGNDPRFAYYFLQQFDFKSYNSGSAQPSLNRNFIHPVPVDVPPP
;
A
#
# COMPACT_ATOMS: atom_id res chain seq x y z
N MET A 1 3.60 -17.02 -9.23
CA MET A 1 2.71 -17.17 -8.04
C MET A 1 1.61 -16.12 -8.08
N PRO A 2 0.46 -16.26 -7.40
CA PRO A 2 -0.50 -15.17 -7.23
C PRO A 2 0.10 -13.97 -6.49
N LEU A 3 -0.32 -12.74 -6.82
CA LEU A 3 0.15 -11.52 -6.16
C LEU A 3 -0.08 -11.56 -4.65
N GLY A 4 -1.18 -12.16 -4.19
CA GLY A 4 -1.50 -12.30 -2.76
C GLY A 4 -0.52 -13.16 -1.98
N GLU A 5 0.17 -14.09 -2.67
CA GLU A 5 1.24 -14.95 -2.12
C GLU A 5 2.62 -14.29 -2.26
N PHE A 6 2.75 -13.26 -3.10
CA PHE A 6 3.94 -12.41 -3.14
C PHE A 6 3.87 -11.32 -2.06
N VAL A 7 2.73 -10.63 -1.95
CA VAL A 7 2.42 -9.64 -0.91
C VAL A 7 0.94 -9.68 -0.53
N THR A 8 0.63 -9.67 0.75
CA THR A 8 -0.76 -9.51 1.21
C THR A 8 -1.08 -8.04 1.46
N LEU A 9 -2.10 -7.55 0.76
CA LEU A 9 -2.57 -6.17 0.84
C LEU A 9 -3.83 -6.04 1.70
N GLN A 10 -3.85 -5.07 2.60
CA GLN A 10 -5.02 -4.70 3.41
C GLN A 10 -5.34 -3.21 3.23
N ARG A 11 -6.61 -2.84 3.46
CA ARG A 11 -7.00 -1.42 3.55
C ARG A 11 -6.37 -0.81 4.80
N GLY A 12 -5.82 0.41 4.67
CA GLY A 12 -5.32 1.17 5.82
C GLY A 12 -6.43 1.64 6.76
N HIS A 13 -6.04 2.49 7.71
CA HIS A 13 -6.88 2.93 8.83
C HIS A 13 -7.34 4.38 8.67
N ASP A 14 -8.52 4.69 9.21
CA ASP A 14 -9.01 6.06 9.30
C ASP A 14 -8.16 6.84 10.32
N LEU A 15 -7.72 8.04 9.94
CA LEU A 15 -7.10 9.01 10.85
C LEU A 15 -7.45 10.43 10.40
N PRO A 16 -8.67 10.89 10.76
CA PRO A 16 -9.11 12.26 10.51
C PRO A 16 -8.12 13.28 11.07
N ASP A 17 -8.03 14.46 10.45
CA ASP A 17 -7.06 15.50 10.82
C ASP A 17 -7.18 15.92 12.30
N GLU A 18 -8.40 15.96 12.83
CA GLU A 18 -8.68 16.29 14.24
C GLU A 18 -8.11 15.28 15.24
N GLN A 19 -7.84 14.04 14.82
CA GLN A 19 -7.26 12.99 15.66
C GLN A 19 -5.73 12.93 15.57
N ARG A 20 -5.13 13.70 14.64
CA ARG A 20 -3.68 13.73 14.44
C ARG A 20 -3.03 14.55 15.54
N ARG A 21 -2.17 13.89 16.31
CA ARG A 21 -1.32 14.50 17.33
C ARG A 21 0.11 14.71 16.81
N PRO A 22 0.81 15.78 17.23
CA PRO A 22 2.19 16.03 16.84
C PRO A 22 3.10 14.86 17.18
N GLY A 23 3.92 14.41 16.22
CA GLY A 23 4.85 13.30 16.42
C GLY A 23 5.73 13.07 15.20
N SER A 24 6.49 11.98 15.21
CA SER A 24 7.50 11.63 14.21
C SER A 24 7.17 10.37 13.40
N VAL A 25 5.96 9.81 13.55
CA VAL A 25 5.51 8.67 12.76
C VAL A 25 4.88 9.18 11.46
N PRO A 26 5.39 8.80 10.28
CA PRO A 26 4.85 9.26 9.01
C PRO A 26 3.46 8.66 8.76
N ILE A 27 2.55 9.49 8.25
CA ILE A 27 1.22 9.06 7.79
C ILE A 27 1.30 8.84 6.29
N LEU A 28 1.20 7.59 5.84
CA LEU A 28 1.25 7.23 4.42
C LEU A 28 -0.17 7.09 3.85
N GLY A 29 -0.49 7.98 2.92
CA GLY A 29 -1.72 7.93 2.14
C GLY A 29 -1.50 7.41 0.73
N SER A 30 -2.42 7.79 -0.15
CA SER A 30 -2.49 7.30 -1.52
C SER A 30 -1.41 7.86 -2.46
N PHE A 31 -0.65 8.88 -2.03
CA PHE A 31 0.45 9.51 -2.78
C PHE A 31 1.75 9.64 -1.96
N GLY A 32 1.89 8.84 -0.90
CA GLY A 32 3.05 8.90 0.00
C GLY A 32 2.74 9.62 1.31
N ILE A 33 3.72 10.32 1.87
CA ILE A 33 3.60 10.96 3.19
C ILE A 33 2.65 12.14 3.09
N THR A 34 1.60 12.14 3.91
CA THR A 34 0.56 13.17 3.97
C THR A 34 0.57 13.97 5.27
N GLY A 35 1.45 13.60 6.20
CA GLY A 35 1.57 14.22 7.52
C GLY A 35 2.32 13.33 8.49
N TRP A 36 2.22 13.68 9.76
CA TRP A 36 2.87 12.98 10.86
C TRP A 36 1.90 12.77 12.03
N HIS A 37 2.12 11.69 12.76
CA HIS A 37 1.39 11.31 13.97
C HIS A 37 2.37 10.88 15.07
N ASP A 38 1.88 10.68 16.28
CA ASP A 38 2.66 10.16 17.41
C ASP A 38 2.55 8.62 17.54
N GLU A 39 1.59 7.99 16.88
CA GLU A 39 1.36 6.55 16.92
C GLU A 39 1.50 5.91 15.53
N ALA A 40 2.12 4.73 15.47
CA ALA A 40 2.14 3.88 14.28
C ALA A 40 1.06 2.80 14.34
N LYS A 41 0.53 2.42 13.18
CA LYS A 41 -0.38 1.26 13.04
C LYS A 41 0.24 0.10 12.26
N ALA A 42 1.37 0.33 11.62
CA ALA A 42 2.15 -0.69 10.94
C ALA A 42 3.64 -0.53 11.27
N LEU A 43 4.32 -1.65 11.51
CA LEU A 43 5.76 -1.69 11.67
C LEU A 43 6.43 -1.58 10.30
N GLY A 44 7.54 -0.84 10.25
CA GLY A 44 8.34 -0.69 9.05
C GLY A 44 9.41 -1.78 8.92
N PRO A 45 10.05 -1.88 7.74
CA PRO A 45 9.74 -1.16 6.51
C PRO A 45 8.43 -1.64 5.86
N GLY A 46 7.72 -0.75 5.17
CA GLY A 46 6.39 -1.05 4.62
C GLY A 46 6.10 -0.35 3.29
N VAL A 47 5.11 -0.87 2.58
CA VAL A 47 4.69 -0.39 1.25
C VAL A 47 3.21 -0.08 1.25
N THR A 48 2.83 1.03 0.59
CA THR A 48 1.43 1.38 0.33
C THR A 48 1.16 1.55 -1.16
N VAL A 49 -0.08 1.30 -1.58
CA VAL A 49 -0.57 1.47 -2.94
C VAL A 49 -1.85 2.31 -2.90
N GLY A 50 -1.87 3.44 -3.60
CA GLY A 50 -3.03 4.30 -3.72
C GLY A 50 -4.20 3.54 -4.36
N ARG A 51 -5.34 3.54 -3.67
CA ARG A 51 -6.43 2.60 -4.00
C ARG A 51 -7.49 3.18 -4.93
N SER A 52 -7.52 4.50 -5.14
CA SER A 52 -8.60 5.14 -5.90
C SER A 52 -8.21 6.50 -6.48
N GLY A 53 -9.02 6.97 -7.43
CA GLY A 53 -8.91 8.32 -8.01
C GLY A 53 -7.59 8.56 -8.73
N ALA A 54 -7.06 9.78 -8.64
CA ALA A 54 -5.80 10.16 -9.27
C ALA A 54 -4.57 9.42 -8.71
N SER A 55 -4.68 8.83 -7.51
CA SER A 55 -3.63 8.03 -6.86
C SER A 55 -3.65 6.56 -7.21
N PHE A 56 -4.59 6.12 -8.03
CA PHE A 56 -4.76 4.71 -8.32
C PHE A 56 -3.44 4.08 -8.82
N GLY A 57 -2.95 3.07 -8.10
CA GLY A 57 -1.70 2.36 -8.41
C GLY A 57 -0.42 3.09 -8.02
N VAL A 58 -0.48 4.26 -7.38
CA VAL A 58 0.71 4.99 -6.89
C VAL A 58 1.29 4.23 -5.70
N VAL A 59 2.54 3.78 -5.83
CA VAL A 59 3.22 2.99 -4.80
C VAL A 59 4.15 3.87 -3.98
N SER A 60 4.10 3.75 -2.65
CA SER A 60 4.96 4.48 -1.71
C SER A 60 5.64 3.53 -0.73
N TYR A 61 6.79 3.94 -0.19
CA TYR A 61 7.60 3.15 0.73
C TYR A 61 7.92 3.93 1.99
N SER A 62 7.87 3.26 3.14
CA SER A 62 8.39 3.77 4.41
C SER A 62 9.50 2.85 4.91
N SER A 63 10.65 3.43 5.28
CA SER A 63 11.76 2.71 5.93
C SER A 63 11.59 2.59 7.45
N ARG A 64 10.49 3.10 8.00
CA ARG A 64 10.19 3.16 9.44
C ARG A 64 8.73 2.84 9.70
N ASP A 65 8.39 2.60 10.96
CA ASP A 65 7.01 2.45 11.43
C ASP A 65 6.16 3.64 10.98
N TYR A 66 4.90 3.37 10.65
CA TYR A 66 4.05 4.34 9.96
C TYR A 66 2.57 4.12 10.24
N TRP A 67 1.76 5.10 9.83
CA TRP A 67 0.31 4.98 9.79
C TRP A 67 -0.17 4.86 8.34
N PRO A 68 -0.61 3.68 7.86
CA PRO A 68 -1.24 3.55 6.56
C PRO A 68 -2.66 4.10 6.61
N LEU A 69 -2.97 5.13 5.81
CA LEU A 69 -4.33 5.68 5.72
C LEU A 69 -5.25 4.77 4.91
N ASN A 70 -6.55 4.86 5.22
CA ASN A 70 -7.64 4.20 4.52
C ASN A 70 -7.75 4.52 3.01
N THR A 71 -7.05 5.56 2.54
CA THR A 71 -6.94 5.99 1.14
C THR A 71 -5.95 5.12 0.34
N ALA A 72 -5.17 4.29 1.02
CA ALA A 72 -4.26 3.33 0.43
C ALA A 72 -4.59 1.89 0.87
N LEU A 73 -4.13 0.94 0.05
CA LEU A 73 -3.83 -0.41 0.53
C LEU A 73 -2.39 -0.42 1.06
N TYR A 74 -2.09 -1.23 2.07
CA TYR A 74 -0.74 -1.43 2.57
C TYR A 74 -0.41 -2.91 2.65
N VAL A 75 0.87 -3.23 2.54
CA VAL A 75 1.35 -4.61 2.67
C VAL A 75 1.40 -4.98 4.15
N ILE A 76 0.69 -6.06 4.51
CA ILE A 76 0.70 -6.63 5.87
C ILE A 76 1.59 -7.86 5.99
N ASP A 77 1.91 -8.49 4.87
CA ASP A 77 2.79 -9.65 4.81
C ASP A 77 3.55 -9.62 3.48
N PHE A 78 4.86 -9.76 3.55
CA PHE A 78 5.74 -9.85 2.40
C PHE A 78 6.06 -11.30 2.02
N HIS A 79 5.58 -12.30 2.77
CA HIS A 79 5.82 -13.73 2.49
C HIS A 79 7.30 -14.09 2.36
N GLY A 80 8.16 -13.45 3.15
CA GLY A 80 9.60 -13.61 3.11
C GLY A 80 10.33 -12.82 2.02
N ASN A 81 9.61 -12.09 1.16
CA ASN A 81 10.22 -11.21 0.16
C ASN A 81 10.84 -9.97 0.79
N ASP A 82 11.89 -9.45 0.18
CA ASP A 82 12.48 -8.17 0.59
C ASP A 82 11.49 -7.01 0.35
N PRO A 83 11.17 -6.19 1.38
CA PRO A 83 10.19 -5.10 1.26
C PRO A 83 10.56 -4.04 0.22
N ARG A 84 11.86 -3.83 -0.03
CA ARG A 84 12.34 -2.86 -1.02
C ARG A 84 12.21 -3.43 -2.43
N PHE A 85 12.46 -4.72 -2.62
CA PHE A 85 12.16 -5.41 -3.87
C PHE A 85 10.66 -5.38 -4.17
N ALA A 86 9.81 -5.73 -3.20
CA ALA A 86 8.36 -5.68 -3.36
C ALA A 86 7.86 -4.28 -3.75
N TYR A 87 8.44 -3.22 -3.17
CA TYR A 87 8.17 -1.84 -3.58
C TYR A 87 8.45 -1.60 -5.07
N TYR A 88 9.65 -1.94 -5.55
CA TYR A 88 10.02 -1.76 -6.96
C TYR A 88 9.18 -2.63 -7.90
N PHE A 89 8.89 -3.87 -7.50
CA PHE A 89 8.01 -4.75 -8.26
C PHE A 89 6.60 -4.13 -8.41
N LEU A 90 6.00 -3.70 -7.30
CA LEU A 90 4.67 -3.09 -7.33
C LEU A 90 4.65 -1.78 -8.14
N GLN A 91 5.75 -1.02 -8.18
CA GLN A 91 5.84 0.17 -9.05
C GLN A 91 5.73 -0.15 -10.55
N GLN A 92 6.12 -1.37 -10.96
CA GLN A 92 6.03 -1.82 -12.35
C GLN A 92 4.75 -2.63 -12.62
N PHE A 93 4.02 -3.02 -11.58
CA PHE A 93 2.80 -3.81 -11.72
C PHE A 93 1.69 -2.97 -12.38
N ASP A 94 1.07 -3.51 -13.43
CA ASP A 94 0.00 -2.83 -14.15
C ASP A 94 -1.33 -2.90 -13.40
N PHE A 95 -1.47 -2.07 -12.37
CA PHE A 95 -2.73 -1.93 -11.64
C PHE A 95 -3.90 -1.49 -12.53
N LYS A 96 -3.64 -0.75 -13.63
CA LYS A 96 -4.69 -0.13 -14.44
C LYS A 96 -5.54 -1.17 -15.16
N SER A 97 -4.92 -2.25 -15.62
CA SER A 97 -5.63 -3.40 -16.20
C SER A 97 -6.59 -4.11 -15.23
N TYR A 98 -6.42 -3.87 -13.93
CA TYR A 98 -7.27 -4.43 -12.87
C TYR A 98 -8.16 -3.39 -12.19
N ASN A 99 -8.41 -2.25 -12.87
CA ASN A 99 -9.35 -1.27 -12.37
C ASN A 99 -10.76 -1.88 -12.25
N SER A 100 -11.33 -1.81 -11.05
CA SER A 100 -12.69 -2.29 -10.76
C SER A 100 -13.73 -1.18 -10.64
N GLY A 101 -13.30 0.08 -10.75
CA GLY A 101 -14.16 1.25 -10.68
C GLY A 101 -14.65 1.69 -12.06
N SER A 102 -15.93 2.09 -12.14
CA SER A 102 -16.56 2.58 -13.38
C SER A 102 -16.14 4.02 -13.70
N ALA A 103 -16.65 5.02 -12.97
CA ALA A 103 -16.34 6.43 -13.20
C ALA A 103 -15.04 6.90 -12.52
N GLN A 104 -14.68 6.30 -11.38
CA GLN A 104 -13.42 6.55 -10.70
C GLN A 104 -12.65 5.25 -10.53
N PRO A 105 -11.36 5.20 -10.88
CA PRO A 105 -10.55 4.00 -10.68
C PRO A 105 -10.55 3.55 -9.22
N SER A 106 -10.65 2.24 -8.98
CA SER A 106 -10.67 1.67 -7.63
C SER A 106 -10.04 0.27 -7.59
N LEU A 107 -9.11 0.08 -6.67
CA LEU A 107 -8.44 -1.19 -6.40
C LEU A 107 -9.24 -1.98 -5.37
N ASN A 108 -9.62 -3.19 -5.76
CA ASN A 108 -10.17 -4.18 -4.86
C ASN A 108 -9.15 -5.32 -4.69
N ARG A 109 -8.70 -5.54 -3.46
CA ARG A 109 -7.72 -6.59 -3.15
C ARG A 109 -8.15 -7.98 -3.64
N ASN A 110 -9.46 -8.27 -3.59
CA ASN A 110 -10.00 -9.57 -3.99
C ASN A 110 -9.85 -9.84 -5.50
N PHE A 111 -9.66 -8.79 -6.32
CA PHE A 111 -9.42 -8.92 -7.75
C PHE A 111 -7.94 -8.96 -8.11
N ILE A 112 -7.08 -8.29 -7.35
CA ILE A 112 -5.64 -8.26 -7.62
C ILE A 112 -4.87 -9.40 -6.96
N HIS A 113 -5.31 -9.92 -5.80
CA HIS A 113 -4.61 -11.02 -5.11
C HIS A 113 -4.49 -12.31 -5.95
N PRO A 114 -5.50 -12.72 -6.74
CA PRO A 114 -5.39 -13.91 -7.58
C PRO A 114 -4.53 -13.71 -8.84
N VAL A 115 -4.12 -12.47 -9.16
CA VAL A 115 -3.39 -12.17 -10.40
C VAL A 115 -2.03 -12.87 -10.36
N PRO A 116 -1.69 -13.69 -11.38
CA PRO A 116 -0.38 -14.31 -11.46
C PRO A 116 0.70 -13.24 -11.70
N VAL A 117 1.77 -13.32 -10.92
CA VAL A 117 2.99 -12.53 -11.06
C VAL A 117 4.18 -13.43 -11.35
N ASP A 118 5.08 -12.90 -12.19
CA ASP A 118 6.38 -13.48 -12.48
C ASP A 118 7.44 -12.72 -11.67
N VAL A 119 8.02 -13.39 -10.69
CA VAL A 119 9.03 -12.86 -9.79
C VAL A 119 10.16 -13.88 -9.68
N PRO A 120 11.42 -13.44 -9.56
CA PRO A 120 12.52 -14.35 -9.32
C PRO A 120 12.29 -15.13 -8.02
N PRO A 121 12.84 -16.35 -7.90
CA PRO A 121 12.82 -17.08 -6.65
C PRO A 121 13.54 -16.30 -5.53
N PRO A 122 13.13 -16.46 -4.26
CA PRO A 122 13.79 -15.85 -3.11
C PRO A 122 15.25 -16.26 -2.96
#